data_AF-A3XKR3-F1
#
_entry.id   AF-A3XKR3-F1
#
_cell.length_a   1.000
_cell.length_b   1.000
_cell.length_c   1.000
_cell.angle_alpha   90.00
_cell.angle_beta   90.00
_cell.angle_gamma   90.00
#
_symmetry.space_group_name_H-M   'P 1'
#
loop_
_entity.id
_entity.type
_entity.pdbx_description
1 polymer ?
#
loop_
_entity_poly.entity_id
_entity_poly.type
_entity_poly.pdbx_seq_one_letter_code
_entity_poly.pdbx_strand_id
1 'polypeptide(L)'
;MFSKKQETTKIDREQRELIEYAQYRIKQKKNLFRHFIVFLAGAVLFIILNKFLDFGVNFRPAQVDWFVWATLIWFFFFLIHFLNVFLFSSFMNKKWENEQLDKLVAKQQAKIEKLKTKVEKEHPLPTTSKPEITRPNTPLEP
;
A
#
# COMPACT_ATOMS: atom_id res chain seq x y z
N MET A 1 39.89 -0.13 -14.69
CA MET A 1 39.04 0.72 -13.82
C MET A 1 38.02 1.42 -14.69
N PHE A 2 36.72 1.10 -14.59
CA PHE A 2 35.62 1.99 -14.99
C PHE A 2 34.32 1.49 -14.35
N SER A 3 34.00 2.05 -13.18
CA SER A 3 32.69 1.91 -12.53
C SER A 3 31.62 2.51 -13.42
N LYS A 4 30.66 1.68 -13.88
CA LYS A 4 29.45 2.16 -14.56
C LYS A 4 28.51 2.81 -13.54
N LYS A 5 28.01 3.97 -13.94
CA LYS A 5 27.25 4.98 -13.19
C LYS A 5 25.85 4.51 -12.78
N GLN A 6 25.55 4.57 -11.47
CA GLN A 6 24.55 5.43 -10.79
C GLN A 6 23.17 5.76 -11.42
N GLU A 7 22.67 5.04 -12.42
CA GLU A 7 21.27 5.17 -12.93
C GLU A 7 20.29 4.17 -12.26
N THR A 8 20.80 3.26 -11.43
CA THR A 8 20.04 2.12 -10.89
C THR A 8 19.14 2.45 -9.70
N THR A 9 19.10 3.69 -9.19
CA THR A 9 18.46 4.00 -7.90
C THR A 9 17.01 4.49 -8.01
N LYS A 10 16.62 5.15 -9.11
CA LYS A 10 15.22 5.61 -9.30
C LYS A 10 14.31 4.52 -9.87
N ILE A 11 14.77 3.79 -10.90
CA ILE A 11 14.01 2.68 -11.48
C ILE A 11 13.82 1.54 -10.46
N ASP A 12 14.82 1.28 -9.61
CA ASP A 12 14.71 0.28 -8.53
C ASP A 12 13.68 0.66 -7.46
N ARG A 13 13.52 1.96 -7.17
CA ARG A 13 12.54 2.43 -6.19
C ARG A 13 11.11 2.27 -6.69
N GLU A 14 10.83 2.65 -7.94
CA GLU A 14 9.51 2.45 -8.55
C GLU A 14 9.17 0.97 -8.69
N GLN A 15 10.12 0.12 -9.08
CA GLN A 15 9.92 -1.33 -9.14
C GLN A 15 9.65 -1.93 -7.76
N ARG A 16 10.34 -1.49 -6.70
CA ARG A 16 10.06 -1.90 -5.31
C ARG A 16 8.65 -1.52 -4.87
N GLU A 17 8.22 -0.29 -5.13
CA GLU A 17 6.88 0.20 -4.76
C GLU A 17 5.77 -0.61 -5.48
N LEU A 18 5.99 -1.01 -6.74
CA LEU A 18 5.09 -1.90 -7.48
C LEU A 18 5.02 -3.31 -6.87
N ILE A 19 6.17 -3.87 -6.48
CA ILE A 19 6.25 -5.19 -5.84
C ILE A 19 5.59 -5.18 -4.47
N GLU A 20 5.87 -4.17 -3.63
CA GLU A 20 5.26 -4.02 -2.31
C GLU A 20 3.73 -3.87 -2.43
N TYR A 21 3.25 -3.16 -3.44
CA TYR A 21 1.82 -3.08 -3.72
C TYR A 21 1.20 -4.42 -4.10
N ALA A 22 1.85 -5.16 -5.00
CA ALA A 22 1.39 -6.48 -5.40
C ALA A 22 1.32 -7.43 -4.19
N GLN A 23 2.33 -7.41 -3.32
CA GLN A 23 2.36 -8.19 -2.08
C GLN A 23 1.25 -7.78 -1.11
N TYR A 24 1.01 -6.48 -0.95
CA TYR A 24 -0.08 -5.97 -0.13
C TYR A 24 -1.43 -6.50 -0.59
N ARG A 25 -1.71 -6.46 -1.91
CA ARG A 25 -2.96 -6.99 -2.48
C ARG A 25 -3.09 -8.50 -2.29
N ILE A 26 -1.99 -9.26 -2.39
CA ILE A 26 -1.98 -10.71 -2.11
C ILE A 26 -2.29 -10.97 -0.64
N LYS A 27 -1.70 -10.21 0.28
CA LYS A 27 -1.95 -10.35 1.73
C LYS A 27 -3.40 -10.08 2.09
N GLN A 28 -4.02 -9.07 1.48
CA GLN A 28 -5.45 -8.77 1.64
C GLN A 28 -6.34 -9.93 1.20
N LYS A 29 -6.10 -10.49 -0.01
CA LYS A 29 -6.83 -11.67 -0.51
C LYS A 29 -6.65 -12.88 0.41
N LYS A 30 -5.44 -13.12 0.89
CA LYS A 30 -5.13 -14.23 1.80
C LYS A 30 -5.82 -14.08 3.15
N ASN A 31 -5.98 -12.85 3.64
CA ASN A 31 -6.70 -12.59 4.88
C ASN A 31 -8.20 -12.86 4.72
N LEU A 32 -8.81 -12.45 3.60
CA LEU A 32 -10.21 -12.77 3.30
C LEU A 32 -10.48 -14.28 3.32
N PHE A 33 -9.64 -15.06 2.64
CA PHE A 33 -9.76 -16.53 2.63
C PHE A 33 -9.64 -17.14 4.03
N ARG A 34 -8.73 -16.63 4.88
CA ARG A 34 -8.60 -17.10 6.26
C ARG A 34 -9.89 -16.88 7.06
N HIS A 35 -10.51 -15.70 6.92
CA HIS A 35 -11.77 -15.40 7.59
C HIS A 35 -12.92 -16.27 7.07
N PHE A 36 -12.96 -16.52 5.75
CA PHE A 36 -13.93 -17.43 5.15
C PHE A 36 -13.80 -18.86 5.72
N ILE A 37 -12.57 -19.36 5.87
CA ILE A 37 -12.30 -20.68 6.47
C ILE A 37 -12.76 -20.73 7.93
N VAL A 38 -12.43 -19.71 8.74
CA VAL A 38 -12.87 -19.63 10.14
C VAL A 38 -14.39 -19.56 10.25
N PHE A 39 -15.04 -18.82 9.36
CA PHE A 39 -16.50 -18.75 9.30
C PHE A 39 -17.14 -20.10 8.99
N LEU A 40 -16.63 -20.81 7.97
CA LEU A 40 -17.09 -22.15 7.61
C LEU A 40 -16.89 -23.14 8.75
N ALA A 41 -15.73 -23.10 9.41
CA ALA A 41 -15.44 -23.93 10.57
C ALA A 41 -16.40 -23.63 11.73
N GLY A 42 -16.71 -22.36 12.00
CA GLY A 42 -17.70 -21.96 13.00
C GLY A 42 -19.11 -22.47 12.69
N ALA A 43 -19.54 -22.38 11.43
CA ALA A 43 -20.84 -22.90 11.00
C ALA A 43 -20.94 -24.43 11.21
N VAL A 44 -19.91 -25.18 10.82
CA VAL A 44 -19.82 -26.64 11.06
C VAL A 44 -19.80 -26.94 12.56
N LEU A 45 -19.07 -26.17 13.36
CA LEU A 45 -18.98 -26.33 14.80
C LEU A 45 -20.35 -26.18 15.48
N PHE A 46 -21.13 -25.15 15.12
CA PHE A 46 -22.48 -25.00 15.67
C PHE A 46 -23.40 -26.18 15.29
N ILE A 47 -23.30 -26.69 14.05
CA ILE A 47 -24.09 -27.85 13.61
C ILE A 47 -23.74 -29.07 14.48
N ILE A 48 -22.45 -29.27 14.76
CA ILE A 48 -21.98 -30.39 15.59
C ILE A 48 -22.49 -30.26 17.03
N LEU A 49 -22.33 -29.09 17.63
CA LEU A 49 -22.81 -28.81 19.00
C LEU A 49 -24.31 -29.05 19.15
N ASN A 50 -25.11 -28.66 18.16
CA ASN A 50 -26.56 -28.84 18.21
C ASN A 50 -26.99 -30.28 17.87
N LYS A 51 -26.43 -30.90 16.83
CA LYS A 51 -26.89 -32.19 16.29
C LYS A 51 -26.29 -33.41 17.00
N PHE A 52 -25.05 -33.33 17.47
CA PHE A 52 -24.33 -34.48 18.03
C PHE A 52 -24.18 -34.43 19.54
N LEU A 53 -24.15 -33.24 20.14
CA LEU A 53 -23.99 -33.09 21.59
C LEU A 53 -25.31 -32.83 22.32
N ASP A 54 -26.43 -32.62 21.59
CA ASP A 54 -27.69 -32.13 22.16
C ASP A 54 -27.42 -30.98 23.16
N PHE A 55 -26.44 -30.13 22.83
CA PHE A 55 -26.02 -29.09 23.73
C PHE A 55 -27.11 -28.04 23.76
N GLY A 56 -27.59 -27.64 24.93
CA GLY A 56 -28.58 -26.56 25.05
C GLY A 56 -29.99 -26.88 24.56
N VAL A 57 -30.41 -28.14 24.35
CA VAL A 57 -31.80 -28.45 23.92
C VAL A 57 -32.85 -27.92 24.90
N ASN A 58 -32.51 -27.87 26.19
CA ASN A 58 -33.34 -27.32 27.26
C ASN A 58 -33.26 -25.79 27.35
N PHE A 59 -32.26 -25.18 26.70
CA PHE A 59 -32.06 -23.74 26.68
C PHE A 59 -32.72 -23.17 25.42
N ARG A 60 -34.02 -22.85 25.53
CA ARG A 60 -34.83 -22.29 24.45
C ARG A 60 -35.31 -20.88 24.78
N PRO A 61 -34.42 -19.87 24.72
CA PRO A 61 -34.85 -18.50 24.91
C PRO A 61 -35.91 -18.13 23.86
N ALA A 62 -37.05 -17.61 24.32
CA ALA A 62 -38.20 -17.26 23.49
C ALA A 62 -38.79 -18.42 22.66
N GLN A 63 -38.74 -19.66 23.16
CA GLN A 63 -39.20 -20.88 22.48
C GLN A 63 -38.44 -21.21 21.17
N VAL A 64 -37.33 -20.52 20.91
CA VAL A 64 -36.46 -20.77 19.76
C VAL A 64 -35.22 -21.50 20.25
N ASP A 65 -34.76 -22.48 19.48
CA ASP A 65 -33.53 -23.21 19.77
C ASP A 65 -32.35 -22.23 19.84
N TRP A 66 -31.52 -22.37 20.88
CA TRP A 66 -30.35 -21.50 21.10
C TRP A 66 -29.41 -21.42 19.90
N PHE A 67 -29.32 -22.48 19.09
CA PHE A 67 -28.50 -22.52 17.88
C PHE A 67 -28.91 -21.43 16.87
N VAL A 68 -30.19 -21.06 16.80
CA VAL A 68 -30.67 -19.98 15.93
C VAL A 68 -30.08 -18.65 16.38
N TRP A 69 -30.09 -18.39 17.69
CA TRP A 69 -29.48 -17.20 18.28
C TRP A 69 -27.95 -17.18 18.10
N ALA A 70 -27.28 -18.31 18.32
CA ALA A 70 -25.85 -18.44 18.10
C ALA A 70 -25.47 -18.20 16.63
N THR A 71 -26.25 -18.77 15.69
CA THR A 71 -26.07 -18.57 14.26
C THR A 71 -26.33 -17.12 13.86
N LEU A 72 -27.34 -16.46 14.41
CA LEU A 72 -27.64 -15.05 14.18
C LEU A 72 -26.48 -14.14 14.60
N ILE A 73 -25.97 -14.34 15.82
CA ILE A 73 -24.83 -13.57 16.34
C ILE A 73 -23.60 -13.81 15.46
N TRP A 74 -23.30 -15.07 15.15
CA TRP A 74 -22.17 -15.42 14.29
C TRP A 74 -22.28 -14.82 12.89
N PHE A 75 -23.49 -14.85 12.32
CA PHE A 75 -23.79 -14.22 11.04
C PHE A 75 -23.59 -12.70 11.08
N PHE A 76 -23.98 -12.03 12.18
CA PHE A 76 -23.78 -10.60 12.35
C PHE A 76 -22.29 -10.22 12.41
N PHE A 77 -21.48 -10.98 13.15
CA PHE A 77 -20.03 -10.82 13.15
C PHE A 77 -19.45 -11.00 11.74
N PHE A 78 -19.87 -12.04 11.03
CA PHE A 78 -19.46 -12.27 9.65
C PHE A 78 -19.84 -11.10 8.73
N LEU A 79 -21.05 -10.55 8.89
CA LEU A 79 -21.52 -9.43 8.09
C LEU A 79 -20.67 -8.17 8.32
N ILE A 80 -20.40 -7.80 9.57
CA ILE A 80 -19.49 -6.67 9.87
C ILE A 80 -18.12 -6.89 9.24
N HIS A 81 -17.55 -8.08 9.40
CA HIS A 81 -16.24 -8.41 8.84
C HIS A 81 -16.24 -8.38 7.31
N PHE A 82 -17.30 -8.90 6.69
CA PHE A 82 -17.49 -8.89 5.26
C PHE A 82 -17.58 -7.46 4.74
N LEU A 83 -18.41 -6.60 5.36
CA LEU A 83 -18.52 -5.19 4.96
C LEU A 83 -17.19 -4.45 5.15
N ASN A 84 -16.46 -4.69 6.25
CA ASN A 84 -15.14 -4.10 6.50
C ASN A 84 -14.10 -4.50 5.43
N VAL A 85 -13.99 -5.80 5.15
CA VAL A 85 -13.00 -6.29 4.19
C VAL A 85 -13.45 -6.06 2.74
N PHE A 86 -14.74 -6.02 2.42
CA PHE A 86 -15.23 -5.87 1.04
C PHE A 86 -15.53 -4.42 0.68
N LEU A 87 -16.33 -3.69 1.47
CA LEU A 87 -16.67 -2.30 1.18
C LEU A 87 -15.56 -1.35 1.63
N PHE A 88 -15.07 -1.44 2.86
CA PHE A 88 -14.07 -0.46 3.33
C PHE A 88 -12.71 -0.62 2.64
N SER A 89 -12.27 -1.85 2.33
CA SER A 89 -11.03 -2.06 1.57
C SER A 89 -11.12 -1.64 0.10
N SER A 90 -12.32 -1.65 -0.49
CA SER A 90 -12.54 -1.26 -1.89
C SER A 90 -12.92 0.22 -2.05
N PHE A 91 -13.47 0.87 -1.04
CA PHE A 91 -13.82 2.29 -1.07
C PHE A 91 -12.63 3.17 -0.69
N MET A 92 -11.80 2.74 0.28
CA MET A 92 -10.52 3.36 0.62
C MET A 92 -9.38 2.75 -0.22
N ASN A 93 -9.68 2.49 -1.50
CA ASN A 93 -8.72 1.86 -2.40
C ASN A 93 -7.58 2.83 -2.69
N LYS A 94 -6.41 2.26 -2.98
CA LYS A 94 -5.18 2.96 -3.34
C LYS A 94 -5.34 4.03 -4.45
N LYS A 95 -6.43 3.99 -5.21
CA LYS A 95 -6.80 5.06 -6.15
C LYS A 95 -6.99 6.42 -5.45
N TRP A 96 -7.75 6.47 -4.34
CA TRP A 96 -7.95 7.71 -3.57
C TRP A 96 -6.65 8.17 -2.92
N GLU A 97 -5.87 7.23 -2.38
CA GLU A 97 -4.56 7.51 -1.79
C GLU A 97 -3.58 8.07 -2.82
N ASN A 98 -3.48 7.45 -3.99
CA ASN A 98 -2.64 7.93 -5.10
C ASN A 98 -3.12 9.30 -5.60
N GLU A 99 -4.42 9.54 -5.69
CA GLU A 99 -4.96 10.84 -6.13
C GLU A 99 -4.62 11.96 -5.14
N GLN A 100 -4.59 11.66 -3.84
CA GLN A 100 -4.12 12.60 -2.81
C GLN A 100 -2.60 12.78 -2.85
N LEU A 101 -1.85 11.70 -3.08
CA LEU A 101 -0.40 11.71 -3.17
C LEU A 101 0.05 12.54 -4.38
N ASP A 102 -0.57 12.37 -5.54
CA ASP A 102 -0.33 13.17 -6.74
C ASP A 102 -0.59 14.66 -6.49
N LYS A 103 -1.67 15.00 -5.77
CA LYS A 103 -1.96 16.38 -5.36
C LYS A 103 -0.89 16.96 -4.43
N LEU A 104 -0.34 16.17 -3.51
CA LEU A 104 0.71 16.58 -2.59
C LEU A 104 2.06 16.75 -3.31
N VAL A 105 2.43 15.82 -4.18
CA VAL A 105 3.65 15.88 -5.00
C VAL A 105 3.63 17.08 -5.93
N ALA A 106 2.51 17.33 -6.62
CA ALA A 106 2.36 18.50 -7.48
C ALA A 106 2.58 19.82 -6.71
N LYS A 107 2.07 19.93 -5.48
CA LYS A 107 2.30 21.11 -4.62
C LYS A 107 3.76 21.25 -4.19
N GLN A 108 4.44 20.15 -3.90
CA GLN A 108 5.86 20.19 -3.54
C GLN A 108 6.72 20.56 -4.75
N GLN A 109 6.44 20.00 -5.92
CA GLN A 109 7.12 20.33 -7.17
C GLN A 109 7.03 21.83 -7.49
N ALA A 110 5.83 22.41 -7.38
CA ALA A 110 5.61 23.85 -7.59
C ALA A 110 6.36 24.73 -6.57
N LYS A 111 6.52 24.28 -5.32
CA LYS A 111 7.34 25.00 -4.33
C LYS A 111 8.83 24.93 -4.68
N ILE A 112 9.31 23.76 -5.12
CA ILE A 112 10.71 23.56 -5.54
C ILE A 112 11.02 24.45 -6.75
N GLU A 113 10.12 24.54 -7.72
CA GLU A 113 10.28 25.43 -8.88
C GLU A 113 10.38 26.90 -8.45
N LYS A 114 9.47 27.36 -7.58
CA LYS A 114 9.54 28.74 -7.06
C LYS A 114 10.83 29.03 -6.29
N LEU A 115 11.30 28.06 -5.49
CA LEU A 115 12.57 28.18 -4.78
C LEU A 115 13.74 28.22 -5.77
N LYS A 116 13.75 27.40 -6.83
CA LYS A 116 14.76 27.44 -7.89
C LYS A 116 14.79 28.79 -8.60
N THR A 117 13.64 29.31 -9.01
CA THR A 117 13.54 30.64 -9.65
C THR A 117 14.01 31.75 -8.72
N LYS A 118 13.72 31.64 -7.41
CA LYS A 118 14.20 32.62 -6.42
C LYS A 118 15.72 32.54 -6.22
N VAL A 119 16.27 31.33 -6.15
CA VAL A 119 17.72 31.10 -6.04
C VAL A 119 18.46 31.62 -7.28
N GLU A 120 17.95 31.38 -8.49
CA GLU A 120 18.53 31.93 -9.73
C GLU A 120 18.49 33.47 -9.76
N LYS A 121 17.50 34.08 -9.11
CA LYS A 121 17.33 35.54 -9.06
C LYS A 121 18.20 36.21 -7.98
N GLU A 122 18.39 35.56 -6.83
CA GLU A 122 19.19 36.06 -5.70
C GLU A 122 20.69 35.67 -5.80
N HIS A 123 20.99 34.57 -6.48
CA HIS A 123 22.35 34.10 -6.78
C HIS A 123 22.46 33.68 -8.27
N PRO A 124 22.63 34.64 -9.20
CA PRO A 124 22.94 34.28 -10.58
C PRO A 124 24.25 33.48 -10.59
N LEU A 125 24.20 32.27 -11.15
CA LEU A 125 25.41 31.48 -11.38
C LEU A 125 26.40 32.34 -12.17
N PRO A 126 27.67 32.46 -11.75
CA PRO A 126 28.67 33.14 -12.57
C PRO A 126 28.72 32.42 -13.91
N THR A 127 28.53 33.18 -14.99
CA THR A 127 28.79 32.73 -16.36
C THR A 127 30.17 32.09 -16.34
N THR A 128 30.23 30.77 -16.50
CA THR A 128 31.50 30.08 -16.63
C THR A 128 32.11 30.59 -17.92
N SER A 129 33.02 31.56 -17.81
CA SER A 129 34.08 31.77 -18.78
C SER A 129 34.79 30.42 -18.86
N LYS A 130 34.54 29.74 -19.97
CA LYS A 130 35.31 28.58 -20.41
C LYS A 130 36.78 28.92 -20.20
N PRO A 131 37.55 28.21 -19.36
CA PRO A 131 38.98 28.42 -19.32
C PRO A 131 39.50 27.99 -20.68
N GLU A 132 39.89 28.97 -21.49
CA GLU A 132 40.67 28.74 -22.69
C GLU A 132 41.97 28.12 -22.24
N ILE A 133 42.11 26.82 -22.49
CA ILE A 133 43.34 26.07 -22.22
C ILE A 133 44.37 26.57 -23.23
N THR A 134 45.08 27.64 -22.89
CA THR A 134 46.26 28.07 -23.64
C THR A 134 47.34 27.02 -23.42
N ARG A 135 47.53 26.16 -24.42
CA ARG A 135 48.64 25.20 -24.45
C ARG A 135 49.94 25.99 -24.71
N PRO A 136 50.97 25.90 -23.85
CA PRO A 136 52.26 26.48 -24.17
C PRO A 136 52.88 25.67 -25.30
N ASN A 137 52.99 26.26 -26.49
CA ASN A 137 53.80 25.72 -27.58
C ASN A 137 55.25 26.14 -27.32
N THR A 138 56.02 25.29 -26.63
CA THR A 138 57.48 25.44 -26.57
C THR A 138 58.10 24.37 -27.46
N PRO A 139 58.71 24.74 -28.60
CA PRO A 139 59.51 23.81 -29.40
C PRO A 139 60.77 23.44 -28.60
N LEU A 140 61.06 22.15 -28.51
CA LEU A 140 62.40 21.70 -28.09
C LEU A 140 63.35 22.00 -29.24
N GLU A 141 64.29 22.92 -29.03
CA GLU A 141 65.40 23.14 -29.95
C GLU A 141 66.33 21.90 -30.00
N PRO A 142 66.96 21.64 -31.16
CA PRO A 142 67.60 20.36 -31.49
C PRO A 142 68.89 20.05 -30.71
#